data_AF-A0A0C3F9A5-F1
#
_entry.id   AF-A0A0C3F9A5-F1
#
_cell.length_a   1.000
_cell.length_b   1.000
_cell.length_c   1.000
_cell.angle_alpha   90.00
_cell.angle_beta   90.00
_cell.angle_gamma   90.00
#
_symmetry.space_group_name_H-M   'P 1'
#
loop_
_entity.id
_entity.type
_entity.pdbx_description
1 polymer ?
#
loop_
_entity_poly.entity_id
_entity_poly.type
_entity_poly.pdbx_seq_one_letter_code
_entity_poly.pdbx_strand_id
1 'polypeptide(L)'
;MHPLVRSFLHLANDQVIQRYMRLNPNVKLEALERCMGYQPKYFLWAGTELFNVTDSDGRRQMIVVEMNSCPSGQKSMPWLGDANDQRGYRTIIQNTFKRFLISADLAIGGLAVVYDKNPMEASGYAAVIADAMNEKVWLVQYDDGEQDPPCKWEEEVLHVKDDKQEWHPIRA
;
A
#
# COMPACT_ATOMS: atom_id res chain seq x y z
N MET A 1 -21.01 -4.68 -4.81
CA MET A 1 -20.60 -3.27 -5.06
C MET A 1 -21.53 -2.67 -6.10
N HIS A 2 -21.93 -1.39 -5.96
CA HIS A 2 -22.75 -0.72 -6.97
C HIS A 2 -22.03 -0.64 -8.33
N PRO A 3 -22.70 -0.94 -9.47
CA PRO A 3 -22.05 -0.97 -10.79
C PRO A 3 -21.32 0.31 -11.18
N LEU A 4 -21.85 1.48 -10.81
CA LEU A 4 -21.18 2.76 -11.04
C LEU A 4 -19.84 2.87 -10.33
N VAL A 5 -19.75 2.41 -9.07
CA VAL A 5 -18.51 2.43 -8.30
C VAL A 5 -17.49 1.49 -8.93
N ARG A 6 -17.94 0.30 -9.34
CA ARG A 6 -17.09 -0.66 -10.06
C ARG A 6 -16.56 -0.05 -11.36
N SER A 7 -17.43 0.50 -12.20
CA SER A 7 -17.03 1.14 -13.46
C SER A 7 -16.04 2.29 -13.23
N PHE A 8 -16.25 3.09 -12.19
CA PHE A 8 -15.35 4.19 -11.85
C PHE A 8 -13.95 3.70 -11.45
N LEU A 9 -13.85 2.65 -10.65
CA LEU A 9 -12.57 2.09 -10.20
C LEU A 9 -11.79 1.36 -11.30
N HIS A 10 -12.40 1.11 -12.47
CA HIS A 10 -11.75 0.51 -13.64
C HIS A 10 -11.41 1.52 -14.75
N LEU A 11 -11.58 2.83 -14.49
CA LEU A 11 -11.22 3.83 -15.48
C LEU A 11 -9.71 3.88 -15.69
N ALA A 12 -9.28 3.86 -16.95
CA ALA A 12 -7.91 4.14 -17.33
C ALA A 12 -7.60 5.65 -17.20
N ASN A 13 -6.30 5.98 -17.14
CA ASN A 13 -5.85 7.35 -16.92
C ASN A 13 -6.40 8.33 -17.97
N ASP A 14 -6.44 7.95 -19.24
CA ASP A 14 -7.01 8.74 -20.34
C ASP A 14 -8.51 9.03 -20.13
N GLN A 15 -9.27 8.04 -19.68
CA GLN A 15 -10.70 8.17 -19.38
C GLN A 15 -10.95 9.11 -18.19
N VAL A 16 -10.08 9.05 -17.16
CA VAL A 16 -10.12 9.99 -16.02
C VAL A 16 -9.80 11.41 -16.48
N ILE A 17 -8.75 11.59 -17.27
CA ILE A 17 -8.33 12.89 -17.81
C ILE A 17 -9.46 13.51 -18.65
N GLN A 18 -10.03 12.76 -19.60
CA GLN A 18 -11.14 13.24 -20.44
C GLN A 18 -12.37 13.66 -19.60
N ARG A 19 -12.68 12.93 -18.53
CA ARG A 19 -13.75 13.31 -17.59
C ARG A 19 -13.42 14.60 -16.86
N TYR A 20 -12.21 14.73 -16.33
CA TYR A 20 -11.79 15.90 -15.57
C TYR A 20 -11.76 17.17 -16.43
N MET A 21 -11.24 17.08 -17.67
CA MET A 21 -11.19 18.22 -18.60
C MET A 21 -12.57 18.71 -19.01
N ARG A 22 -13.57 17.83 -19.18
CA ARG A 22 -14.96 18.25 -19.46
C ARG A 22 -15.56 19.11 -18.36
N LEU A 23 -15.16 18.86 -17.10
CA LEU A 23 -15.60 19.64 -15.95
C LEU A 23 -14.72 20.88 -15.72
N ASN A 24 -13.48 20.88 -16.22
CA ASN A 24 -12.47 21.90 -15.98
C ASN A 24 -11.77 22.30 -17.29
N PRO A 25 -12.45 23.04 -18.19
CA PRO A 25 -11.98 23.27 -19.57
C PRO A 25 -10.68 24.09 -19.67
N ASN A 26 -10.33 24.83 -18.62
CA ASN A 26 -9.12 25.68 -18.60
C ASN A 26 -7.86 24.91 -18.18
N VAL A 27 -7.97 23.63 -17.84
CA VAL A 27 -6.82 22.82 -17.40
C VAL A 27 -6.05 22.31 -18.59
N LYS A 28 -4.71 22.38 -18.53
CA LYS A 28 -3.82 21.93 -19.59
C LYS A 28 -3.71 20.41 -19.60
N LEU A 29 -4.00 19.79 -20.74
CA LEU A 29 -3.91 18.33 -20.94
C LEU A 29 -2.53 17.78 -20.55
N GLU A 30 -1.47 18.39 -21.07
CA GLU A 30 -0.07 18.00 -20.81
C GLU A 30 0.27 17.95 -19.31
N ALA A 31 -0.28 18.88 -18.53
CA ALA A 31 -0.05 18.91 -17.09
C ALA A 31 -0.74 17.73 -16.39
N LEU A 32 -1.97 17.38 -16.79
CA LEU A 32 -2.70 16.23 -16.26
C LEU A 32 -2.04 14.91 -16.63
N GLU A 33 -1.62 14.76 -17.89
CA GLU A 33 -0.91 13.56 -18.35
C GLU A 33 0.38 13.36 -17.57
N ARG A 34 1.14 14.43 -17.34
CA ARG A 34 2.35 14.37 -16.51
C ARG A 34 2.05 13.97 -15.07
N CYS A 35 1.00 14.52 -14.46
CA CYS A 35 0.60 14.16 -13.09
C CYS A 35 0.15 12.69 -12.99
N MET A 36 -0.69 12.24 -13.92
CA MET A 36 -1.23 10.86 -13.92
C MET A 36 -0.19 9.81 -14.34
N GLY A 37 0.83 10.20 -15.09
CA GLY A 37 1.93 9.33 -15.51
C GLY A 37 3.11 9.28 -14.53
N TYR A 38 3.14 10.15 -13.51
CA TYR A 38 4.23 10.19 -12.55
C TYR A 38 4.26 8.92 -11.69
N GLN A 39 5.42 8.27 -11.63
CA GLN A 39 5.67 7.14 -10.74
C GLN A 39 6.79 7.49 -9.75
N PRO A 40 6.50 7.60 -8.45
CA PRO A 40 7.51 7.92 -7.46
C PRO A 40 8.50 6.77 -7.29
N LYS A 41 9.78 7.09 -7.07
CA LYS A 41 10.82 6.08 -6.81
C LYS A 41 10.72 5.47 -5.41
N TYR A 42 10.39 6.29 -4.40
CA TYR A 42 10.44 5.91 -2.98
C TYR A 42 9.06 5.86 -2.31
N PHE A 43 8.10 6.66 -2.77
CA PHE A 43 6.78 6.78 -2.14
C PHE A 43 5.72 5.95 -2.88
N LEU A 44 5.87 4.63 -2.81
CA LEU A 44 5.16 3.69 -3.69
C LEU A 44 3.72 3.38 -3.26
N TRP A 45 3.39 3.64 -2.00
CA TRP A 45 2.07 3.38 -1.45
C TRP A 45 1.65 4.51 -0.52
N ALA A 46 0.49 5.09 -0.85
CA ALA A 46 -0.04 6.30 -0.27
C ALA A 46 -1.51 6.14 0.06
N GLY A 47 -1.97 6.81 1.11
CA GLY A 47 -3.37 7.12 1.34
C GLY A 47 -3.55 8.62 1.41
N THR A 48 -4.75 9.10 1.08
CA THR A 48 -5.07 10.52 1.14
C THR A 48 -6.40 10.70 1.81
N GLU A 49 -6.45 11.60 2.79
CA GLU A 49 -7.69 11.99 3.43
C GLU A 49 -8.31 13.15 2.66
N LEU A 50 -9.55 12.95 2.23
CA LEU A 50 -10.28 13.85 1.36
C LEU A 50 -11.57 14.30 2.04
N PHE A 51 -11.85 15.60 2.02
CA PHE A 51 -13.10 16.17 2.52
C PHE A 51 -13.89 16.73 1.35
N ASN A 52 -15.20 16.44 1.31
CA ASN A 52 -16.14 17.10 0.41
C ASN A 52 -16.78 18.27 1.16
N VAL A 53 -16.26 19.47 0.96
CA VAL A 53 -16.69 20.69 1.65
C VAL A 53 -17.63 21.51 0.77
N THR A 54 -18.44 22.35 1.41
CA THR A 54 -19.27 23.36 0.73
C THR A 54 -18.92 24.73 1.29
N ASP A 55 -18.60 25.70 0.43
CA ASP A 55 -18.31 27.07 0.86
C ASP A 55 -19.60 27.86 1.19
N SER A 56 -19.44 29.12 1.63
CA SER A 56 -20.57 30.01 1.95
C SER A 56 -21.46 30.33 0.75
N ASP A 57 -20.94 30.21 -0.47
CA ASP A 57 -21.66 30.43 -1.72
C ASP A 57 -22.38 29.15 -2.20
N GLY A 58 -22.26 28.04 -1.45
CA GLY A 58 -22.85 26.75 -1.80
C GLY A 58 -22.00 25.92 -2.78
N ARG A 59 -20.75 26.31 -3.06
CA ARG A 59 -19.87 25.57 -3.98
C ARG A 59 -19.30 24.34 -3.29
N ARG A 60 -19.51 23.16 -3.88
CA ARG A 60 -18.95 21.89 -3.41
C ARG A 60 -17.56 21.65 -3.98
N GLN A 61 -16.61 21.30 -3.13
CA GLN A 61 -15.22 21.06 -3.51
C GLN A 61 -14.63 19.88 -2.72
N MET A 62 -13.83 19.07 -3.40
CA MET A 62 -12.98 18.09 -2.73
C MET A 62 -11.69 18.78 -2.32
N ILE A 63 -11.32 18.69 -1.04
CA ILE A 63 -10.05 19.19 -0.51
C ILE A 63 -9.21 18.03 0.02
N VAL A 64 -7.90 18.15 -0.12
CA VAL A 64 -6.92 17.25 0.49
C VAL A 64 -6.59 17.78 1.87
N VAL A 65 -6.78 16.96 2.90
CA VAL A 65 -6.45 17.33 4.29
C VAL A 65 -5.04 16.86 4.61
N GLU A 66 -4.77 15.58 4.35
CA GLU A 66 -3.47 14.97 4.60
C GLU A 66 -3.17 13.82 3.64
N MET A 67 -1.90 13.43 3.62
CA MET A 67 -1.38 12.32 2.84
C MET A 67 -0.51 11.45 3.73
N ASN A 68 -0.79 10.15 3.73
CA ASN A 68 -0.16 9.16 4.58
C ASN A 68 0.70 8.19 3.75
N SER A 69 1.94 7.96 4.17
CA SER A 69 2.67 6.73 3.87
C SER A 69 2.12 5.59 4.72
N CYS A 70 1.99 4.39 4.15
CA CYS A 70 1.51 3.20 4.86
C CYS A 70 0.11 3.36 5.47
N PRO A 71 -0.91 3.78 4.68
CA PRO A 71 -2.26 3.96 5.19
C PRO A 71 -2.89 2.63 5.64
N SER A 72 -3.68 2.70 6.70
CA SER A 72 -4.57 1.61 7.09
C SER A 72 -5.80 1.52 6.17
N GLY A 73 -6.55 0.43 6.27
CA GLY A 73 -7.90 0.33 5.71
C GLY A 73 -8.05 -0.58 4.49
N GLN A 74 -7.01 -1.35 4.12
CA GLN A 74 -7.11 -2.26 2.99
C GLN A 74 -8.11 -3.40 3.19
N LYS A 75 -8.36 -3.78 4.46
CA LYS A 75 -9.46 -4.68 4.84
C LYS A 75 -10.84 -4.19 4.39
N SER A 76 -11.03 -2.87 4.34
CA SER A 76 -12.30 -2.21 4.05
C SER A 76 -12.40 -1.74 2.60
N MET A 77 -11.33 -1.85 1.82
CA MET A 77 -11.35 -1.38 0.44
C MET A 77 -12.39 -2.12 -0.40
N PRO A 78 -13.16 -1.40 -1.25
CA PRO A 78 -14.19 -2.00 -2.07
C PRO A 78 -13.64 -3.15 -2.93
N TRP A 79 -14.34 -4.27 -2.93
CA TRP A 79 -13.91 -5.47 -3.65
C TRP A 79 -14.00 -5.30 -5.17
N LEU A 80 -12.87 -5.04 -5.84
CA LEU A 80 -12.81 -4.68 -7.26
C LEU A 80 -13.27 -5.78 -8.24
N GLY A 81 -13.36 -7.03 -7.76
CA GLY A 81 -13.82 -8.16 -8.56
C GLY A 81 -12.65 -9.04 -8.99
N ASP A 82 -12.48 -10.12 -8.23
CA ASP A 82 -12.01 -11.45 -8.61
C ASP A 82 -12.22 -12.30 -7.35
N ALA A 83 -12.39 -13.62 -7.51
CA ALA A 83 -12.66 -14.59 -6.44
C ALA A 83 -11.47 -14.80 -5.48
N ASN A 84 -10.87 -13.71 -5.01
CA ASN A 84 -9.71 -13.70 -4.15
C ASN A 84 -10.08 -12.99 -2.85
N ASP A 85 -10.14 -13.78 -1.76
CA ASP A 85 -10.55 -13.35 -0.43
C ASP A 85 -9.61 -12.31 0.20
N GLN A 86 -8.45 -12.09 -0.44
CA GLN A 86 -7.38 -11.19 0.00
C GLN A 86 -7.61 -9.71 -0.33
N ARG A 87 -8.65 -9.37 -1.11
CA ARG A 87 -9.13 -7.99 -1.34
C ARG A 87 -8.00 -6.98 -1.65
N GLY A 88 -8.03 -5.78 -1.03
CA GLY A 88 -7.10 -4.68 -1.30
C GLY A 88 -5.63 -5.02 -1.00
N TYR A 89 -5.38 -5.91 -0.03
CA TYR A 89 -4.04 -6.39 0.30
C TYR A 89 -3.36 -7.00 -0.95
N ARG A 90 -4.06 -7.88 -1.67
CA ARG A 90 -3.52 -8.53 -2.88
C ARG A 90 -3.16 -7.51 -3.95
N THR A 91 -4.04 -6.55 -4.19
CA THR A 91 -3.82 -5.51 -5.20
C THR A 91 -2.54 -4.73 -4.93
N ILE A 92 -2.33 -4.30 -3.68
CA ILE A 92 -1.13 -3.54 -3.31
C ILE A 92 0.12 -4.41 -3.40
N ILE A 93 0.10 -5.61 -2.83
CA ILE A 93 1.28 -6.49 -2.86
C ILE A 93 1.66 -6.83 -4.30
N GLN A 94 0.72 -7.23 -5.15
CA GLN A 94 1.02 -7.62 -6.53
C GLN A 94 1.52 -6.43 -7.38
N ASN A 95 0.88 -5.27 -7.27
CA ASN A 95 1.16 -4.15 -8.18
C ASN A 95 2.30 -3.26 -7.69
N THR A 96 2.56 -3.24 -6.39
CA THR A 96 3.54 -2.32 -5.78
C THR A 96 4.78 -3.05 -5.30
N PHE A 97 4.65 -4.07 -4.46
CA PHE A 97 5.78 -4.62 -3.70
C PHE A 97 6.41 -5.87 -4.32
N LYS A 98 5.62 -6.72 -4.99
CA LYS A 98 6.06 -8.02 -5.51
C LYS A 98 7.32 -7.95 -6.37
N ARG A 99 7.44 -6.92 -7.22
CA ARG A 99 8.63 -6.73 -8.07
C ARG A 99 9.92 -6.61 -7.25
N PHE A 100 9.86 -5.94 -6.10
CA PHE A 100 11.02 -5.74 -5.22
C PHE A 100 11.36 -7.03 -4.47
N LEU A 101 10.33 -7.71 -3.95
CA LEU A 101 10.49 -8.97 -3.24
C LEU A 101 11.09 -10.08 -4.12
N ILE A 102 10.76 -10.11 -5.41
CA ILE A 102 11.34 -11.07 -6.37
C ILE A 102 12.77 -10.69 -6.76
N SER A 103 13.11 -9.40 -6.78
CA SER A 103 14.47 -8.94 -7.12
C SER A 103 15.47 -9.04 -5.96
N ALA A 104 14.99 -9.25 -4.73
CA ALA A 104 15.83 -9.40 -3.54
C ALA A 104 16.65 -10.70 -3.60
N ASP A 105 17.88 -10.66 -3.06
CA ASP A 105 18.75 -11.83 -3.02
C ASP A 105 18.24 -12.87 -2.00
N LEU A 106 17.86 -14.04 -2.51
CA LEU A 106 17.35 -15.15 -1.70
C LEU A 106 18.40 -15.74 -0.76
N ALA A 107 19.70 -15.56 -1.05
CA ALA A 107 20.77 -16.06 -0.21
C ALA A 107 20.88 -15.30 1.13
N ILE A 108 20.35 -14.07 1.19
CA ILE A 108 20.37 -13.24 2.40
C ILE A 108 19.44 -13.83 3.47
N GLY A 109 18.21 -14.22 3.10
CA GLY A 109 17.27 -14.74 4.09
C GLY A 109 15.79 -14.75 3.69
N GLY A 110 14.93 -14.79 4.70
CA GLY A 110 13.47 -14.86 4.56
C GLY A 110 12.80 -13.50 4.37
N LEU A 111 11.47 -13.47 4.44
CA LEU A 111 10.67 -12.24 4.44
C LEU A 111 10.06 -11.99 5.82
N ALA A 112 9.85 -10.72 6.16
CA ALA A 112 9.14 -10.35 7.38
C ALA A 112 8.22 -9.14 7.15
N VAL A 113 7.14 -9.09 7.92
CA VAL A 113 6.34 -7.90 8.19
C VAL A 113 6.62 -7.47 9.62
N VAL A 114 7.30 -6.34 9.76
CA VAL A 114 7.57 -5.71 11.05
C VAL A 114 6.51 -4.63 11.30
N TYR A 115 5.92 -4.61 12.50
CA TYR A 115 4.85 -3.67 12.84
C TYR A 115 4.95 -3.20 14.29
N ASP A 116 4.53 -1.97 14.58
CA ASP A 116 4.41 -1.44 15.95
C ASP A 116 2.94 -1.48 16.45
N LYS A 117 1.99 -1.40 15.52
CA LYS A 117 0.55 -1.28 15.80
C LYS A 117 -0.26 -2.09 14.79
N ASN A 118 -1.56 -2.25 15.08
CA ASN A 118 -2.55 -2.85 14.18
C ASN A 118 -2.21 -4.28 13.68
N PRO A 119 -2.10 -5.26 14.60
CA PRO A 119 -1.74 -6.65 14.25
C PRO A 119 -2.68 -7.28 13.22
N MET A 120 -3.96 -6.91 13.21
CA MET A 120 -4.94 -7.38 12.20
C MET A 120 -4.55 -6.97 10.77
N GLU A 121 -3.99 -5.78 10.59
CA GLU A 121 -3.59 -5.29 9.28
C GLU A 121 -2.22 -5.84 8.88
N ALA A 122 -1.27 -5.85 9.82
CA ALA A 122 0.06 -6.42 9.61
C ALA A 122 0.00 -7.93 9.24
N SER A 123 -0.79 -8.71 9.98
CA SER A 123 -1.02 -10.13 9.68
C SER A 123 -1.71 -10.34 8.32
N GLY A 124 -2.61 -9.44 7.92
CA GLY A 124 -3.21 -9.45 6.59
C GLY A 124 -2.18 -9.30 5.48
N TYR A 125 -1.25 -8.35 5.61
CA TYR A 125 -0.14 -8.22 4.66
C TYR A 125 0.78 -9.44 4.68
N ALA A 126 1.17 -9.93 5.85
CA ALA A 126 2.05 -11.10 5.97
C ALA A 126 1.46 -12.33 5.28
N ALA A 127 0.16 -12.60 5.49
CA ALA A 127 -0.54 -13.70 4.83
C ALA A 127 -0.57 -13.55 3.30
N VAL A 128 -0.86 -12.35 2.80
CA VAL A 128 -0.90 -12.10 1.35
C VAL A 128 0.48 -12.15 0.71
N ILE A 129 1.51 -11.67 1.40
CA ILE A 129 2.90 -11.77 0.92
C ILE A 129 3.31 -13.25 0.87
N ALA A 130 3.01 -14.02 1.91
CA ALA A 130 3.31 -15.45 1.97
C ALA A 130 2.67 -16.19 0.78
N ASP A 131 1.39 -15.94 0.50
CA ASP A 131 0.69 -16.53 -0.63
C ASP A 131 1.18 -16.02 -2.00
N ALA A 132 1.60 -14.75 -2.09
CA ALA A 132 2.10 -14.15 -3.32
C ALA A 132 3.49 -14.64 -3.70
N MET A 133 4.31 -14.96 -2.70
CA MET A 133 5.71 -15.39 -2.85
C MET A 133 5.90 -16.90 -2.66
N ASN A 134 4.86 -17.60 -2.19
CA ASN A 134 4.87 -19.03 -1.89
C ASN A 134 5.99 -19.42 -0.91
N GLU A 135 6.13 -18.65 0.16
CA GLU A 135 7.13 -18.87 1.21
C GLU A 135 6.63 -18.35 2.56
N LYS A 136 7.33 -18.70 3.64
CA LYS A 136 7.03 -18.21 4.98
C LYS A 136 7.39 -16.71 5.10
N VAL A 137 6.48 -15.95 5.69
CA VAL A 137 6.72 -14.55 6.09
C VAL A 137 6.62 -14.46 7.61
N TRP A 138 7.66 -13.93 8.24
CA TRP A 138 7.67 -13.66 9.67
C TRP A 138 6.78 -12.47 9.99
N LEU A 139 6.03 -12.53 11.09
CA LEU A 139 5.23 -11.42 11.59
C LEU A 139 5.80 -11.01 12.94
N VAL A 140 6.38 -9.82 13.02
CA VAL A 140 7.24 -9.42 14.14
C VAL A 140 6.78 -8.07 14.67
N GLN A 141 6.39 -8.02 15.93
CA GLN A 141 6.05 -6.76 16.58
C GLN A 141 7.32 -6.05 17.02
N TYR A 142 7.42 -4.74 16.78
CA TYR A 142 8.53 -3.91 17.23
C TYR A 142 7.95 -2.67 17.88
N ASP A 143 8.05 -2.59 19.21
CA ASP A 143 7.59 -1.44 19.97
C ASP A 143 8.76 -0.50 20.27
N ASP A 144 8.53 0.81 20.15
CA ASP A 144 9.57 1.80 20.44
C ASP A 144 9.99 1.77 21.92
N GLY A 145 11.29 1.75 22.16
CA GLY A 145 11.87 1.70 23.51
C GLY A 145 11.92 0.32 24.17
N GLU A 146 11.66 -0.76 23.44
CA GLU A 146 11.83 -2.13 23.96
C GLU A 146 13.31 -2.41 24.25
N GLN A 147 13.61 -3.00 25.43
CA GLN A 147 14.98 -3.28 25.85
C GLN A 147 15.63 -4.44 25.09
N ASP A 148 14.82 -5.39 24.63
CA ASP A 148 15.24 -6.56 23.84
C ASP A 148 14.36 -6.67 22.59
N PRO A 149 14.53 -5.74 21.62
CA PRO A 149 13.66 -5.70 20.45
C PRO A 149 13.84 -6.98 19.62
N PRO A 150 12.77 -7.54 19.05
CA PRO A 150 12.85 -8.75 18.22
C PRO A 150 13.37 -8.47 16.81
N CYS A 151 14.02 -7.32 16.59
CA CYS A 151 14.69 -6.95 15.36
C CYS A 151 16.07 -6.38 15.68
N LYS A 152 17.09 -6.79 14.93
CA LYS A 152 18.46 -6.24 15.03
C LYS A 152 19.10 -6.14 13.66
N TRP A 153 20.08 -5.25 13.52
CA TRP A 153 20.91 -5.17 12.32
C TRP A 153 22.27 -5.79 12.59
N GLU A 154 22.67 -6.75 11.75
CA GLU A 154 23.99 -7.38 11.78
C GLU A 154 24.53 -7.43 10.35
N GLU A 155 25.73 -6.91 10.12
CA GLU A 155 26.36 -6.87 8.79
C GLU A 155 25.45 -6.29 7.70
N GLU A 156 24.74 -5.21 8.01
CA GLU A 156 23.76 -4.54 7.11
C GLU A 156 22.52 -5.37 6.75
N VAL A 157 22.33 -6.54 7.38
CA VAL A 157 21.15 -7.39 7.22
C VAL A 157 20.25 -7.30 8.46
N LEU A 158 18.97 -7.06 8.22
CA LEU A 158 17.95 -7.10 9.26
C LEU A 158 17.74 -8.56 9.69
N HIS A 159 17.84 -8.83 10.98
CA HIS A 159 17.50 -10.11 11.58
C HIS A 159 16.27 -9.95 12.46
N VAL A 160 15.37 -10.92 12.42
CA VAL A 160 14.18 -10.98 13.27
C VAL A 160 14.21 -12.20 14.19
N LYS A 161 13.71 -12.02 15.41
CA LYS A 161 13.62 -13.07 16.42
C LYS A 161 12.25 -13.74 16.37
N ASP A 162 12.23 -15.07 16.35
CA ASP A 162 10.99 -15.83 16.40
C ASP A 162 10.57 -16.21 17.84
N ASP A 163 9.43 -16.90 17.97
CA ASP A 163 8.90 -17.38 19.25
C ASP A 163 9.84 -18.35 19.99
N LYS A 164 10.78 -18.99 19.26
CA LYS A 164 11.79 -19.90 19.82
C LYS A 164 13.09 -19.19 20.19
N GLN A 165 13.14 -17.85 20.05
CA GLN A 165 14.33 -17.03 20.25
C GLN A 165 15.44 -17.31 19.22
N GLU A 166 15.08 -17.85 18.05
CA GLU A 166 16.00 -18.02 16.93
C GLU A 166 16.00 -16.76 16.04
N TRP A 167 17.19 -16.36 15.58
CA TRP A 167 17.37 -15.20 14.71
C TRP A 167 17.37 -15.61 13.25
N HIS A 168 16.55 -14.94 12.45
CA HIS A 168 16.38 -15.19 11.02
C HIS A 168 16.76 -13.95 10.22
N PRO A 169 17.69 -14.04 9.26
CA PRO A 169 17.99 -12.91 8.39
C PRO A 169 16.83 -12.65 7.43
N ILE A 170 16.60 -11.37 7.11
CA ILE A 170 15.52 -10.90 6.26
C ILE A 170 16.11 -10.18 5.05
N ARG A 171 15.66 -10.58 3.85
CA ARG A 171 16.01 -9.92 2.60
C ARG A 171 15.04 -8.78 2.31
N ALA A 172 15.56 -7.71 1.70
CA ALA A 172 14.82 -6.51 1.32
C ALA A 172 15.05 -6.18 -0.16
#